data_AF-A0A257INP0-F1
#
_entry.id   AF-A0A257INP0-F1
#
_cell.length_a   1.000
_cell.length_b   1.000
_cell.length_c   1.000
_cell.angle_alpha   90.00
_cell.angle_beta   90.00
_cell.angle_gamma   90.00
#
_symmetry.space_group_name_H-M   'P 1'
#
loop_
_entity.id
_entity.type
_entity.pdbx_description
1 polymer ?
#
loop_
_entity_poly.entity_id
_entity_poly.type
_entity_poly.pdbx_seq_one_letter_code
_entity_poly.pdbx_strand_id
1 'polypeptide(L)' 'IALIGAGVSIIIQKKARLASTLLAVLLLIFVFAIHLPGALAGGDSGQMSMMSLLKDLAIAGGALVYASTQPIE' A
#
# COMPACT_ATOMS: atom_id res chain seq x y z
N ILE A 1 -0.19 -12.42 -3.61
CA ILE A 1 -1.61 -12.81 -3.53
C ILE A 1 -2.45 -11.73 -2.83
N ALA A 2 -2.09 -11.28 -1.62
CA ALA A 2 -2.86 -10.28 -0.86
C ALA A 2 -3.19 -8.98 -1.65
N LEU A 3 -2.21 -8.39 -2.35
CA LEU A 3 -2.42 -7.18 -3.16
C LEU A 3 -3.47 -7.38 -4.28
N ILE A 4 -3.38 -8.51 -4.98
CA ILE A 4 -4.36 -8.87 -6.03
C ILE A 4 -5.73 -9.13 -5.42
N GLY A 5 -5.79 -9.85 -4.29
CA GLY A 5 -7.04 -10.10 -3.57
C GLY A 5 -7.71 -8.80 -3.15
N ALA A 6 -6.95 -7.85 -2.60
CA ALA A 6 -7.47 -6.52 -2.27
C ALA A 6 -7.99 -5.79 -3.51
N GLY A 7 -7.24 -5.77 -4.62
CA GLY A 7 -7.67 -5.17 -5.88
C GLY A 7 -8.97 -5.76 -6.41
N VAL A 8 -9.11 -7.10 -6.42
CA VAL A 8 -10.35 -7.77 -6.83
C VAL A 8 -11.50 -7.38 -5.91
N SER A 9 -11.29 -7.39 -4.59
CA SER A 9 -12.29 -7.01 -3.58
C SER A 9 -12.79 -5.57 -3.79
N ILE A 10 -11.87 -4.65 -4.10
CA ILE A 10 -12.16 -3.24 -4.42
C ILE A 10 -12.97 -3.15 -5.71
N ILE A 11 -12.57 -3.84 -6.78
CA ILE A 11 -13.27 -3.80 -8.08
C ILE A 11 -14.71 -4.32 -7.97
N ILE A 12 -14.92 -5.45 -7.29
CA ILE A 12 -16.25 -6.06 -7.15
C ILE A 12 -17.08 -5.45 -6.01
N GLN A 13 -16.57 -4.44 -5.32
CA GLN A 13 -17.22 -3.75 -4.19
C GLN A 13 -17.61 -4.67 -3.02
N LYS A 14 -16.97 -5.83 -2.87
CA LYS A 14 -17.21 -6.74 -1.74
C LYS A 14 -16.15 -6.48 -0.70
N LYS A 15 -16.53 -6.12 0.53
CA LYS A 15 -15.58 -5.82 1.62
C LYS A 15 -14.56 -4.73 1.23
N ALA A 16 -14.94 -3.81 0.34
CA ALA A 16 -14.05 -2.82 -0.27
C ALA A 16 -13.36 -1.94 0.79
N ARG A 17 -14.09 -1.53 1.85
CA ARG A 17 -13.53 -0.77 2.96
C ARG A 17 -12.41 -1.51 3.67
N LEU A 18 -12.70 -2.75 4.08
CA LEU A 18 -11.75 -3.59 4.81
C LEU A 18 -10.55 -3.94 3.92
N ALA A 19 -10.79 -4.30 2.66
CA ALA A 19 -9.75 -4.62 1.70
C ALA A 19 -8.79 -3.44 1.47
N SER A 20 -9.32 -2.22 1.26
CA SER A 20 -8.50 -1.02 1.08
C SER A 20 -7.75 -0.61 2.35
N THR A 21 -8.35 -0.80 3.53
CA THR A 21 -7.68 -0.55 4.81
C THR A 21 -6.51 -1.52 5.00
N LEU A 22 -6.73 -2.82 4.77
CA LEU A 22 -5.69 -3.85 4.90
C LEU A 22 -4.60 -3.69 3.82
N LEU A 23 -4.96 -3.26 2.61
CA LEU A 23 -4.02 -2.91 1.55
C LEU A 23 -3.09 -1.78 2.01
N ALA A 24 -3.65 -0.70 2.55
CA ALA A 24 -2.85 0.41 3.07
C ALA A 24 -1.90 -0.04 4.19
N VAL A 25 -2.40 -0.82 5.16
CA VAL A 25 -1.57 -1.37 6.25
C VAL A 25 -0.42 -2.21 5.71
N LEU A 26 -0.69 -3.12 4.76
CA LEU A 26 0.33 -3.97 4.15
C LEU A 26 1.41 -3.15 3.41
N LEU A 27 0.99 -2.14 2.65
CA LEU A 27 1.93 -1.26 1.94
C LEU A 27 2.78 -0.43 2.91
N LEU A 28 2.20 0.07 4.01
CA LEU A 28 2.96 0.76 5.05
C LEU A 28 3.97 -0.18 5.72
N ILE A 29 3.64 -1.46 5.92
CA ILE A 29 4.60 -2.45 6.39
C ILE A 29 5.76 -2.58 5.39
N PHE A 30 5.51 -2.65 4.08
CA PHE A 30 6.60 -2.67 3.07
C PHE A 30 7.43 -1.39 3.07
N VAL A 31 6.79 -0.22 3.20
CA VAL A 31 7.47 1.07 3.34
C VAL A 31 8.46 1.03 4.50
N PHE A 32 8.02 0.68 5.71
CA PHE A 32 8.87 0.77 6.90
C PHE A 32 9.84 -0.40 7.04
N ALA A 33 9.46 -1.62 6.66
CA ALA A 33 10.29 -2.80 6.88
C ALA A 33 11.29 -3.08 5.75
N ILE A 34 11.02 -2.62 4.52
CA ILE A 34 11.80 -2.98 3.33
C ILE A 34 12.34 -1.73 2.63
N HIS A 35 11.45 -0.85 2.16
CA HIS A 35 11.84 0.22 1.25
C HIS A 35 12.56 1.37 1.93
N LEU A 36 12.20 1.71 3.17
CA LEU A 36 12.87 2.75 3.95
C LEU A 36 14.29 2.35 4.34
N PRO A 37 14.55 1.17 4.93
CA PRO A 37 15.92 0.71 5.17
C PRO A 37 16.75 0.65 3.88
N GLY A 38 16.18 0.13 2.79
CA GLY A 38 16.86 0.06 1.49
C GLY A 38 17.20 1.43 0.93
N ALA A 39 16.30 2.41 1.06
CA ALA A 39 16.54 3.78 0.61
C ALA A 39 17.64 4.47 1.43
N LEU A 40 17.68 4.23 2.74
CA LEU A 40 18.71 4.79 3.63
C LEU A 40 20.08 4.15 3.44
N ALA A 41 20.15 2.90 2.98
CA ALA A 41 21.42 2.22 2.68
C ALA A 41 22.17 2.82 1.48
N GLY A 42 21.48 3.53 0.57
CA GLY A 42 22.08 4.23 -0.57
C GLY A 42 22.57 3.31 -1.70
N GLY A 43 23.38 3.88 -2.61
CA GLY A 43 23.85 3.20 -3.83
C GLY A 43 22.76 2.99 -4.88
N ASP A 44 23.07 2.22 -5.94
CA ASP A 44 22.16 1.97 -7.06
C ASP A 44 20.86 1.27 -6.61
N SER A 45 20.94 0.37 -5.63
CA SER A 45 19.77 -0.29 -5.03
C SER A 45 18.94 0.66 -4.14
N GLY A 46 19.57 1.70 -3.58
CA GLY A 46 18.91 2.73 -2.78
C GLY A 46 17.94 3.57 -3.61
N GLN A 47 18.28 3.91 -4.86
CA GLN A 47 17.38 4.65 -5.76
C GLN A 47 16.12 3.85 -6.08
N MET A 48 16.26 2.55 -6.35
CA MET A 48 15.10 1.66 -6.60
C MET A 48 14.23 1.48 -5.35
N SER A 49 14.86 1.42 -4.17
CA SER A 49 14.15 1.37 -2.89
C SER A 49 13.40 2.67 -2.60
N MET A 50 14.00 3.82 -2.90
CA MET A 50 13.35 5.13 -2.77
C MET A 50 12.14 5.26 -3.70
N MET A 51 12.26 4.84 -4.96
CA MET A 51 11.13 4.82 -5.89
C MET A 51 9.99 3.93 -5.37
N SER A 52 10.32 2.74 -4.85
CA SER A 52 9.33 1.81 -4.30
C SER A 52 8.69 2.35 -3.02
N LEU A 53 9.45 3.02 -2.17
CA LEU A 53 8.96 3.71 -0.97
C LEU A 53 7.89 4.73 -1.32
N LEU A 54 8.21 5.66 -2.23
CA LEU A 54 7.30 6.75 -2.62
C LEU A 54 6.04 6.21 -3.29
N LYS A 55 6.19 5.21 -4.16
CA LYS A 55 5.07 4.52 -4.82
C LYS A 55 4.15 3.86 -3.80
N ASP A 56 4.68 3.05 -2.89
CA ASP A 56 3.86 2.32 -1.92
C ASP A 56 3.19 3.28 -0.92
N LEU A 57 3.86 4.36 -0.53
CA LEU A 57 3.28 5.40 0.31
C LEU A 57 2.11 6.13 -0.39
N ALA A 58 2.27 6.47 -1.67
CA ALA A 58 1.21 7.09 -2.46
C ALA A 58 -0.02 6.17 -2.61
N ILE A 59 0.22 4.88 -2.91
CA ILE A 59 -0.87 3.90 -3.03
C ILE A 59 -1.54 3.66 -1.67
N ALA A 60 -0.79 3.58 -0.58
CA ALA A 60 -1.35 3.44 0.78
C ALA A 60 -2.26 4.64 1.12
N GLY A 61 -1.81 5.87 0.84
CA GLY A 61 -2.64 7.08 1.01
C GLY A 61 -3.93 7.02 0.18
N GLY A 62 -3.83 6.67 -1.10
CA GLY A 62 -5.00 6.51 -1.97
C GLY A 62 -5.97 5.43 -1.48
N ALA A 63 -5.45 4.31 -0.97
CA ALA A 63 -6.25 3.25 -0.40
C ALA A 63 -6.98 3.68 0.88
N LEU A 64 -6.36 4.47 1.76
CA LEU A 64 -7.01 5.03 2.95
C LEU A 64 -8.10 6.05 2.60
N VAL A 65 -7.84 6.94 1.64
CA VAL A 65 -8.85 7.89 1.13
C VAL A 65 -10.03 7.12 0.57
N TYR A 66 -9.80 6.12 -0.28
CA TYR A 66 -10.88 5.30 -0.80
C TYR A 66 -11.62 4.53 0.30
N ALA A 67 -10.93 3.96 1.29
CA ALA A 67 -11.59 3.29 2.42
C ALA A 67 -12.53 4.24 3.20
N SER A 68 -12.16 5.53 3.30
CA SER A 68 -12.98 6.54 3.98
C SER A 68 -14.29 6.87 3.24
N THR A 69 -14.37 6.62 1.92
CA THR A 69 -15.60 6.83 1.14
C THR A 69 -16.56 5.64 1.20
N GLN A 70 -16.13 4.51 1.76
CA GLN A 70 -16.94 3.29 1.86
C GLN A 70 -17.78 3.25 3.15
N PRO A 71 -18.98 2.61 3.11
CA PRO A 71 -19.86 2.49 4.26
C PRO A 71 -19.17 1.82 5.45
N ILE A 72 -19.46 2.27 6.66
CA ILE A 72 -19.07 1.54 7.87
C ILE A 72 -19.91 0.27 7.91
N GLU A 73 -19.26 -0.88 7.65
CA GLU A 73 -19.89 -2.21 7.72
C GLU A 73 -20.21 -2.63 9.15
#